data_AF-A0ABD1WY73-F1
#
_entry.id   AF-A0ABD1WY73-F1
#
_cell.length_a   1.000
_cell.length_b   1.000
_cell.length_c   1.000
_cell.angle_alpha   90.00
_cell.angle_beta   90.00
_cell.angle_gamma   90.00
#
_symmetry.space_group_name_H-M   'P 1'
#
loop_
_entity.id
_entity.type
_entity.pdbx_description
1 polymer ?
#
loop_
_entity_poly.entity_id
_entity_poly.type
_entity_poly.pdbx_seq_one_letter_code
_entity_poly.pdbx_strand_id
1 'polypeptide(L)'
;MERNGGTSGCIEKRISENSTPANELKKTTDVFINHAAIAWQESRRKWIGDISQRSERMPKDPIISWSMTYEDVLSTNDPFSEPIPLSEMVDFLVDIWQDEGLFD
;
A
#
# COMPACT_ATOMS: atom_id res chain seq x y z
N MET A 1 -15.27 -6.65 -29.52
CA MET A 1 -16.68 -6.32 -29.27
C MET A 1 -16.77 -5.68 -27.90
N GLU A 2 -17.54 -4.61 -27.85
CA GLU A 2 -17.62 -3.54 -26.86
C GLU A 2 -18.15 -3.96 -25.48
N ARG A 3 -17.92 -3.09 -24.47
CA ARG A 3 -18.87 -2.48 -23.50
C ARG A 3 -18.18 -2.26 -22.14
N ASN A 4 -17.98 -1.04 -21.62
CA ASN A 4 -18.87 0.05 -21.19
C ASN A 4 -18.99 0.10 -19.66
N GLY A 5 -18.84 1.31 -19.09
CA GLY A 5 -19.46 1.76 -17.83
C GLY A 5 -18.66 1.50 -16.55
N GLY A 6 -18.42 2.46 -15.65
CA GLY A 6 -18.86 3.84 -15.60
C GLY A 6 -18.48 4.53 -14.29
N THR A 7 -18.67 5.85 -14.32
CA THR A 7 -19.12 6.77 -13.26
C THR A 7 -18.23 7.24 -12.11
N SER A 8 -18.44 8.54 -11.83
CA SER A 8 -18.35 9.28 -10.56
C SER A 8 -17.07 10.12 -10.39
N GLY A 9 -17.11 11.44 -10.24
CA GLY A 9 -18.22 12.37 -10.16
C GLY A 9 -17.70 13.81 -10.01
N CYS A 10 -18.47 14.75 -10.57
CA CYS A 10 -18.65 16.17 -10.23
C CYS A 10 -17.43 17.02 -9.81
N ILE A 11 -17.09 18.03 -10.63
CA ILE A 11 -16.97 19.40 -10.12
C ILE A 11 -17.72 20.34 -11.06
N GLU A 12 -18.99 20.55 -10.71
CA GLU A 12 -19.80 21.69 -11.10
C GLU A 12 -19.18 22.98 -10.50
N LYS A 13 -18.65 23.86 -11.33
CA LYS A 13 -18.53 25.29 -10.99
C LYS A 13 -18.91 26.15 -12.19
N ARG A 14 -20.21 26.49 -12.18
CA ARG A 14 -20.85 27.75 -12.59
C ARG A 14 -20.33 28.45 -13.86
N ILE A 15 -21.21 28.40 -14.85
CA ILE A 15 -21.36 29.33 -15.96
C ILE A 15 -21.40 30.77 -15.42
N SER A 16 -20.59 31.67 -16.00
CA SER A 16 -20.81 33.12 -15.96
C SER A 16 -20.64 33.62 -17.40
N GLU A 17 -21.73 34.15 -17.94
CA GLU A 17 -21.90 34.53 -19.34
C GLU A 17 -21.10 35.80 -19.69
N ASN A 18 -20.46 35.81 -20.87
CA ASN A 18 -20.38 36.98 -21.74
C ASN A 18 -20.09 36.52 -23.19
N SER A 19 -20.66 37.25 -24.15
CA SER A 19 -20.98 36.80 -25.50
C SER A 19 -20.18 37.49 -26.62
N THR A 20 -19.85 36.68 -27.66
CA THR A 20 -19.52 36.97 -29.10
C THR A 20 -18.18 37.64 -29.50
N PRO A 21 -17.68 37.47 -30.76
CA PRO A 21 -17.74 36.33 -31.70
C PRO A 21 -16.35 35.92 -32.32
N ALA A 22 -16.32 34.72 -32.89
CA ALA A 22 -15.46 34.27 -34.01
C ALA A 22 -13.96 34.66 -34.03
N ASN A 23 -13.11 33.77 -33.51
CA ASN A 23 -11.86 33.46 -34.19
C ASN A 23 -11.53 31.98 -33.98
N GLU A 24 -11.61 31.21 -35.06
CA GLU A 24 -11.18 29.82 -35.13
C GLU A 24 -9.67 29.71 -34.93
N LEU A 25 -9.22 29.82 -33.67
CA LEU A 25 -7.91 29.32 -33.32
C LEU A 25 -8.08 27.85 -32.98
N LYS A 26 -7.64 27.00 -33.91
CA LYS A 26 -7.46 25.55 -33.79
C LYS A 26 -6.88 25.23 -32.41
N LYS A 27 -7.75 25.02 -31.43
CA LYS A 27 -7.37 24.59 -30.10
C LYS A 27 -7.17 23.10 -30.23
N THR A 28 -6.02 22.71 -30.79
CA THR A 28 -5.47 21.39 -30.54
C THR A 28 -5.56 21.23 -29.03
N THR A 29 -6.46 20.38 -28.57
CA THR A 29 -6.67 20.11 -27.16
C THR A 29 -5.38 19.47 -26.69
N ASP A 30 -4.44 20.32 -26.28
CA ASP A 30 -3.17 19.90 -25.74
C ASP A 30 -3.51 19.22 -24.44
N VAL A 31 -3.54 17.88 -24.49
CA VAL A 31 -3.98 17.05 -23.38
C VAL A 31 -2.98 17.28 -22.27
N PHE A 32 -3.43 17.86 -21.15
CA PHE A 32 -2.56 18.08 -20.01
C PHE A 32 -1.98 16.75 -19.51
N ILE A 33 -0.65 16.64 -19.53
CA ILE A 33 0.07 15.47 -19.03
C ILE A 33 0.60 15.78 -17.62
N ASN A 34 0.13 15.01 -16.64
CA ASN A 34 0.65 15.07 -15.28
C ASN A 34 1.93 14.22 -15.14
N HIS A 35 3.07 14.83 -15.42
CA HIS A 35 4.38 14.19 -15.36
C HIS A 35 4.72 13.65 -13.95
N ALA A 36 4.27 14.31 -12.89
CA ALA A 36 4.49 13.87 -11.51
C ALA A 36 3.71 12.58 -11.19
N ALA A 37 2.46 12.47 -11.66
CA ALA A 37 1.69 11.25 -11.52
C ALA A 37 2.34 10.07 -12.27
N ILE A 38 2.87 10.31 -13.47
CA ILE A 38 3.59 9.29 -14.24
C ILE A 38 4.83 8.80 -13.49
N ALA A 39 5.67 9.73 -13.02
CA ALA A 39 6.88 9.40 -12.26
C ALA A 39 6.56 8.63 -10.96
N TRP A 40 5.47 8.98 -10.27
CA TRP A 40 5.00 8.24 -9.10
C TRP A 40 4.58 6.81 -9.45
N GLN A 41 3.79 6.63 -10.52
CA GLN A 41 3.36 5.29 -10.95
C GLN A 41 4.55 4.40 -11.33
N GLU A 42 5.55 4.96 -12.03
CA GLU A 42 6.79 4.23 -12.35
C GLU A 42 7.57 3.84 -11.09
N SER A 43 7.73 4.77 -10.14
CA SER A 43 8.42 4.53 -8.87
C SER A 43 7.71 3.46 -8.04
N ARG A 44 6.37 3.52 -7.95
CA ARG A 44 5.54 2.53 -7.26
C ARG A 44 5.67 1.15 -7.89
N ARG A 45 5.63 1.06 -9.22
CA ARG A 45 5.81 -0.20 -9.95
C ARG A 45 7.18 -0.82 -9.69
N LYS A 46 8.23 0.00 -9.59
CA LYS A 46 9.57 -0.46 -9.22
C LYS A 46 9.67 -0.92 -7.76
N TRP A 47 8.98 -0.24 -6.84
CA TRP A 47 9.00 -0.57 -5.41
C TRP A 47 8.25 -1.87 -5.08
N ILE A 48 7.07 -2.07 -5.69
CA ILE A 48 6.30 -3.32 -5.52
C ILE A 48 7.06 -4.52 -6.10
N GLY A 49 7.92 -4.28 -7.10
CA GLY A 49 8.72 -5.32 -7.74
C GLY A 49 7.86 -6.34 -8.48
N ASP A 50 8.46 -7.48 -8.79
CA ASP A 50 7.74 -8.61 -9.36
C ASP A 50 7.14 -9.45 -8.22
N ILE A 51 5.83 -9.31 -8.02
CA ILE A 51 5.09 -10.07 -7.00
C ILE A 51 5.23 -11.59 -7.26
N SER A 52 5.42 -12.01 -8.51
CA SER A 52 5.64 -13.42 -8.85
C SER A 52 7.00 -13.96 -8.39
N GLN A 53 7.98 -13.08 -8.18
CA GLN A 53 9.29 -13.41 -7.60
C GLN A 53 9.29 -13.35 -6.06
N ARG A 54 8.20 -12.87 -5.46
CA ARG A 54 7.98 -13.04 -4.02
C ARG A 54 7.68 -14.52 -3.84
N SER A 55 8.74 -15.31 -3.62
CA SER A 55 8.60 -16.74 -3.39
C SER A 55 7.49 -16.95 -2.38
N GLU A 56 6.52 -17.78 -2.76
CA GLU A 56 5.50 -18.25 -1.85
C GLU A 56 6.27 -18.80 -0.65
N ARG A 57 6.22 -18.08 0.48
CA ARG A 57 7.01 -18.44 1.64
C ARG A 57 6.48 -19.79 2.07
N MET A 58 7.28 -20.83 1.84
CA MET A 58 6.97 -22.17 2.32
C MET A 58 6.62 -22.07 3.81
N PRO A 59 5.64 -22.83 4.30
CA PRO A 59 5.39 -22.92 5.74
C PRO A 59 6.73 -23.24 6.41
N LYS A 60 7.22 -22.27 7.17
CA LYS A 60 8.46 -22.38 7.93
C LYS A 60 8.07 -22.61 9.38
N ASP A 61 8.88 -23.39 10.07
CA ASP A 61 8.71 -23.56 11.50
C ASP A 61 8.84 -22.19 12.17
N PRO A 62 8.05 -21.91 13.22
CA PRO A 62 8.12 -20.66 13.94
C PRO A 62 9.54 -20.43 14.46
N ILE A 63 10.04 -19.22 14.25
CA ILE A 63 11.39 -18.77 14.63
C ILE A 63 11.41 -18.48 16.14
N ILE A 64 10.33 -17.90 16.66
CA ILE A 64 10.07 -17.70 18.08
C ILE A 64 9.55 -19.02 18.66
N SER A 65 10.33 -19.59 19.58
CA SER A 65 9.87 -20.76 20.33
C SER A 65 8.70 -20.37 21.22
N TRP A 66 7.72 -21.26 21.37
CA TRP A 66 6.63 -21.12 22.34
C TRP A 66 7.12 -21.04 23.80
N SER A 67 8.38 -21.44 24.05
CA SER A 67 9.02 -21.35 25.36
C SER A 67 9.85 -20.08 25.57
N MET A 68 9.89 -19.16 24.60
CA MET A 68 10.58 -17.88 24.77
C MET A 68 9.71 -16.93 25.60
N THR A 69 10.37 -16.11 26.42
CA THR A 69 9.71 -15.03 27.17
C THR A 69 9.87 -13.69 26.45
N TYR A 70 9.09 -12.67 26.85
CA TYR A 70 9.23 -11.30 26.35
C TYR A 70 10.68 -10.81 26.40
N GLU A 71 11.36 -11.07 27.51
CA GLU A 71 12.76 -10.67 27.71
C GLU A 71 13.71 -11.41 26.75
N ASP A 72 13.46 -12.68 26.45
CA ASP A 72 14.32 -13.44 25.52
C ASP A 72 14.26 -12.90 24.08
N VAL A 73 13.14 -12.29 23.69
CA VAL A 73 12.88 -11.85 22.31
C VAL A 73 13.12 -10.35 22.12
N LEU A 74 12.79 -9.53 23.13
CA LEU A 74 12.73 -8.07 23.00
C LEU A 74 13.66 -7.31 23.95
N SER A 75 14.36 -7.99 24.86
CA SER A 75 15.32 -7.33 25.77
C SER A 75 16.61 -6.93 25.02
N THR A 76 16.95 -7.62 23.92
CA THR A 76 18.07 -7.27 23.04
C THR A 76 17.59 -6.71 21.69
N ASN A 77 18.36 -5.79 21.11
CA ASN A 77 18.10 -5.26 19.77
C ASN A 77 18.87 -6.03 18.68
N ASP A 78 19.32 -7.24 19.01
CA ASP A 78 20.11 -8.05 18.10
C ASP A 78 19.22 -8.61 16.98
N PRO A 79 19.68 -8.62 15.72
CA PRO A 79 18.90 -9.19 14.64
C PRO A 79 18.68 -10.69 14.83
N PHE A 80 17.46 -11.17 14.58
CA PHE A 80 17.18 -12.60 14.49
C PHE A 80 17.94 -13.25 13.33
N SER A 81 18.30 -14.53 13.49
CA SER A 81 18.98 -15.32 12.45
C SER A 81 18.21 -15.36 11.12
N GLU A 82 16.88 -15.29 11.19
CA GLU A 82 15.99 -15.20 10.04
C GLU A 82 14.91 -14.13 10.26
N PRO A 83 14.35 -13.50 9.20
CA PRO A 83 13.29 -12.52 9.33
C PRO A 83 12.00 -13.16 9.86
N ILE A 84 11.47 -12.63 10.97
CA ILE A 84 10.24 -13.12 11.60
C ILE A 84 9.01 -12.64 10.82
N PRO A 85 8.09 -13.54 10.42
CA PRO A 85 6.78 -13.15 9.90
C PRO A 85 6.01 -12.31 10.93
N LEU A 86 5.41 -11.21 10.48
CA LEU A 86 4.67 -10.33 11.40
C LEU A 86 3.57 -11.06 12.18
N SER A 87 2.89 -12.03 11.56
CA SER A 87 1.86 -12.84 12.23
C SER A 87 2.43 -13.56 13.45
N GLU A 88 3.63 -14.14 13.33
CA GLU A 88 4.26 -14.89 14.41
C GLU A 88 4.61 -13.99 15.60
N MET A 89 5.13 -12.80 15.35
CA MET A 89 5.41 -11.82 16.41
C MET A 89 4.12 -11.33 17.08
N VAL A 90 3.03 -11.18 16.32
CA VAL A 90 1.73 -10.79 16.88
C VAL A 90 1.15 -11.91 17.74
N ASP A 91 1.18 -13.16 17.27
CA ASP A 91 0.69 -14.33 18.02
C ASP A 91 1.45 -14.48 19.35
N PHE A 92 2.78 -14.38 19.32
CA PHE A 92 3.63 -14.39 20.52
C PHE A 92 3.28 -13.31 21.54
N LEU A 93 3.08 -12.06 21.10
CA LEU A 93 2.74 -10.95 22.01
C LEU A 93 1.35 -11.12 22.63
N VAL A 94 0.40 -11.64 21.85
CA VAL A 94 -0.97 -11.89 22.32
C VAL A 94 -0.99 -12.95 23.42
N ASP A 95 -0.15 -13.98 23.33
CA ASP A 95 -0.02 -15.01 24.37
C ASP A 95 0.55 -14.41 25.67
N ILE A 96 1.63 -13.63 25.58
CA ILE A 96 2.25 -12.97 26.75
C ILE A 96 1.25 -12.03 27.45
N TRP A 97 0.54 -11.21 26.69
CA TRP A 97 -0.40 -10.26 27.29
C TRP A 97 -1.59 -10.93 27.96
N GLN A 98 -2.04 -12.08 27.44
CA GLN A 98 -3.06 -12.90 28.10
C GLN A 98 -2.53 -13.51 29.40
N ASP A 99 -1.31 -14.04 29.39
CA ASP A 99 -0.67 -14.60 30.59
C ASP A 99 -0.42 -13.55 31.67
N GLU A 100 -0.12 -12.31 31.29
CA GLU A 100 0.07 -11.18 32.21
C GLU A 100 -1.26 -10.54 32.70
N GLY A 101 -2.41 -10.93 32.14
CA GLY A 101 -3.71 -10.38 32.52
C GLY A 101 -3.89 -8.90 32.13
N LEU A 102 -3.21 -8.45 31.07
CA LEU A 102 -3.20 -7.04 30.63
C LEU A 102 -4.54 -6.58 30.05
N PHE A 103 -5.42 -7.53 29.72
CA PHE A 103 -6.72 -7.31 29.07
C PHE A 103 -7.94 -7.80 29.89
N ASP A 104 -7.76 -8.12 31.17
CA ASP A 104 -8.82 -8.62 32.08
C ASP A 104 -9.52 -7.49 32.88
#